data_AF-A0A8B6F101-F1
#
_entry.id   AF-A0A8B6F101-F1
#
_cell.length_a   1.000
_cell.length_b   1.000
_cell.length_c   1.000
_cell.angle_alpha   90.00
_cell.angle_beta   90.00
_cell.angle_gamma   90.00
#
_symmetry.space_group_name_H-M   'P 1'
#
loop_
_entity.id
_entity.type
_entity.pdbx_description
1 polymer ?
#
loop_
_entity_poly.entity_id
_entity_poly.type
_entity_poly.pdbx_seq_one_letter_code
_entity_poly.pdbx_strand_id
1 'polypeptide(L)'
;MTTEEKIAKIKQCITGHPDFPKPGILFRDIFPVLRDASVFKMLIDVLVDHVKSKTPNVEIIVGLDSRGFLFGPIIAQELGISFVPVRKAGKLPGEIFQVTYSLEYGQDKFEIQKDSIKPGAKVVIVDDLLATGGIPPPASPAPSREGSHTPMSQMSNIENDWDDRDEIRTRELEEARARATQMEKTMRWWSDCTSNWREKWSKVRNERNKAREENRQLRTKLEAMAKECTASKRQSEELKVKNVELQKKLGINVDVAAEDKVTVNDVDKKSDSTAVNKSESESNKASPVSDVRRKSHPKSEDDSDDFELAEEKTNLAGLKLDEAQKTLIAERGEKSVLMKTIEKLQLELNSQKTKYDDLKQSKQEALLEITKLKESNKDELSRVTVELEDEAVNRSNMEKKLAELRRELERLQRENAEEYGKRERLETDKFSLERENKKIRIQIEDLKEQIDRKSQQTSAMANSDVKSLQTDLSASNKELNDLKVAYTRLKKTLQEKNTELDHSKRRAEQYEADVKKLRVRIEELKKDLANAEDEADAQGNSLRKQQRENDDLQEQLENLQVQLNHAQNRLQRSNPSTVKSRTPSVKSFDPNELGEDPDSDDSDLDIET
;
A
#
# COMPACT_ATOMS: atom_id res chain seq x y z
N MET A 1 -38.70 7.83 43.02
CA MET A 1 -38.03 6.53 42.78
C MET A 1 -36.54 6.71 42.91
N THR A 2 -35.88 5.85 43.67
CA THR A 2 -34.42 5.75 43.72
C THR A 2 -33.88 5.23 42.38
N THR A 3 -32.58 5.40 42.12
CA THR A 3 -31.94 4.86 40.91
C THR A 3 -32.10 3.34 40.81
N GLU A 4 -32.01 2.64 41.94
CA GLU A 4 -32.18 1.19 42.01
C GLU A 4 -33.60 0.75 41.65
N GLU A 5 -34.63 1.47 42.12
CA GLU A 5 -36.02 1.23 41.75
C GLU A 5 -36.25 1.47 40.25
N LYS A 6 -35.63 2.53 39.68
CA LYS A 6 -35.70 2.81 38.23
C LYS A 6 -35.11 1.64 37.44
N ILE A 7 -33.93 1.16 37.83
CA ILE A 7 -33.25 0.03 37.18
C ILE A 7 -34.09 -1.24 37.27
N ALA A 8 -34.68 -1.55 38.43
CA ALA A 8 -35.53 -2.72 38.61
C ALA A 8 -36.75 -2.67 37.67
N LYS A 9 -37.42 -1.52 37.57
CA LYS A 9 -38.57 -1.33 36.68
C LYS A 9 -38.17 -1.45 35.20
N ILE A 10 -37.05 -0.87 34.79
CA ILE A 10 -36.51 -1.01 33.43
C ILE A 10 -36.24 -2.49 33.10
N LYS A 11 -35.61 -3.22 34.04
CA LYS A 11 -35.24 -4.64 33.84
C LYS A 11 -36.48 -5.53 33.66
N GLN A 12 -37.59 -5.25 34.34
CA GLN A 12 -38.85 -5.98 34.19
C GLN A 12 -39.48 -5.81 32.80
N CYS A 13 -39.21 -4.69 32.12
CA CYS A 13 -39.70 -4.42 30.78
C CYS A 13 -38.85 -5.08 29.68
N ILE A 14 -37.66 -5.60 29.97
CA ILE A 14 -36.82 -6.28 28.98
C ILE A 14 -37.28 -7.73 28.85
N THR A 15 -37.87 -8.08 27.69
CA THR A 15 -38.38 -9.42 27.42
C THR A 15 -37.33 -10.31 26.74
N GLY A 16 -37.42 -11.61 26.96
CA GLY A 16 -36.56 -12.61 26.32
C GLY A 16 -37.31 -13.34 25.20
N HIS A 17 -36.67 -13.50 24.04
CA HIS A 17 -37.13 -14.38 22.98
C HIS A 17 -36.13 -15.54 22.83
N PRO A 18 -36.49 -16.77 23.25
CA PRO A 18 -35.63 -17.92 23.06
C PRO A 18 -35.46 -18.24 21.58
N ASP A 19 -34.33 -18.84 21.23
CA ASP A 19 -33.99 -19.35 19.91
C ASP A 19 -34.00 -18.32 18.77
N PHE A 20 -33.69 -17.06 19.09
CA PHE A 20 -33.59 -15.98 18.11
C PHE A 20 -32.21 -15.29 18.18
N PRO A 21 -31.56 -14.97 17.04
CA PRO A 21 -31.96 -15.26 15.66
C PRO A 21 -31.70 -16.72 15.23
N LYS A 22 -31.09 -17.52 16.10
CA LYS A 22 -30.79 -18.95 15.89
C LYS A 22 -31.07 -19.74 17.17
N PRO A 23 -31.32 -21.06 17.07
CA PRO A 23 -31.49 -21.93 18.23
C PRO A 23 -30.34 -21.83 19.23
N GLY A 24 -30.67 -21.86 20.52
CA GLY A 24 -29.72 -21.76 21.63
C GLY A 24 -29.38 -20.34 22.10
N ILE A 25 -29.93 -19.30 21.44
CA ILE A 25 -29.71 -17.89 21.81
C ILE A 25 -30.94 -17.33 22.51
N LEU A 26 -30.78 -16.77 23.72
CA LEU A 26 -31.82 -15.98 24.38
C LEU A 26 -31.68 -14.50 24.00
N PHE A 27 -32.45 -14.06 23.01
CA PHE A 27 -32.46 -12.66 22.58
C PHE A 27 -33.14 -11.77 23.62
N ARG A 28 -32.48 -10.69 24.03
CA ARG A 28 -33.04 -9.68 24.93
C ARG A 28 -33.63 -8.53 24.10
N ASP A 29 -34.94 -8.40 24.11
CA ASP A 29 -35.64 -7.33 23.39
C ASP A 29 -35.79 -6.08 24.27
N ILE A 30 -35.22 -4.98 23.80
CA ILE A 30 -35.24 -3.67 24.44
C ILE A 30 -36.43 -2.80 24.00
N PHE A 31 -37.11 -3.15 22.90
CA PHE A 31 -38.23 -2.35 22.37
C PHE A 31 -39.43 -2.18 23.30
N PRO A 32 -39.77 -3.09 24.24
CA PRO A 32 -40.84 -2.80 25.20
C PRO A 32 -40.49 -1.63 26.14
N VAL A 33 -39.20 -1.44 26.48
CA VAL A 33 -38.76 -0.26 27.24
C VAL A 33 -39.01 1.03 26.46
N LEU A 34 -38.77 1.01 25.15
CA LEU A 34 -38.98 2.18 24.27
C LEU A 34 -40.47 2.50 24.04
N ARG A 35 -41.35 1.51 24.15
CA ARG A 35 -42.81 1.67 23.96
C ARG A 35 -43.49 2.35 25.15
N ASP A 36 -42.93 2.23 26.35
CA ASP A 36 -43.42 2.92 27.54
C ASP A 36 -42.63 4.22 27.74
N ALA A 37 -43.26 5.37 27.46
CA ALA A 37 -42.63 6.68 27.57
C ALA A 37 -42.09 6.98 28.98
N SER A 38 -42.75 6.47 30.04
CA SER A 38 -42.30 6.65 31.41
C SER A 38 -41.02 5.87 31.68
N VAL A 39 -40.99 4.60 31.27
CA VAL A 39 -39.83 3.72 31.47
C VAL A 39 -38.67 4.15 30.58
N PHE A 40 -38.95 4.58 29.35
CA PHE A 40 -37.91 5.11 28.46
C PHE A 40 -37.26 6.37 29.04
N LYS A 41 -38.05 7.30 29.59
CA LYS A 41 -37.50 8.45 30.30
C LYS A 41 -36.65 8.03 31.49
N MET A 42 -37.10 7.05 32.28
CA MET A 42 -36.29 6.52 33.39
C MET A 42 -34.95 5.94 32.91
N LEU A 43 -34.94 5.22 31.78
CA LEU A 43 -33.71 4.68 31.19
C LEU A 43 -32.74 5.81 30.82
N ILE A 44 -33.21 6.83 30.11
CA ILE A 44 -32.38 7.97 29.71
C ILE A 44 -31.85 8.72 30.94
N ASP A 45 -32.71 9.02 31.92
CA ASP A 45 -32.29 9.71 33.16
C ASP A 45 -31.15 8.93 33.85
N VAL A 46 -31.30 7.60 34.00
CA VAL A 46 -30.30 6.73 34.64
C VAL A 46 -28.98 6.73 33.86
N LEU A 47 -29.02 6.64 32.53
CA LEU A 47 -27.83 6.65 31.69
C LEU A 47 -27.10 8.01 31.74
N VAL A 48 -27.85 9.11 31.67
CA VAL A 48 -27.30 10.46 31.76
C VAL A 48 -26.65 10.71 33.12
N ASP A 49 -27.31 10.34 34.21
CA ASP A 49 -26.76 10.47 35.57
C ASP A 49 -25.49 9.63 35.74
N HIS A 50 -25.48 8.41 35.19
CA HIS A 50 -24.31 7.54 35.20
C HIS A 50 -23.13 8.16 34.44
N VAL A 51 -23.37 8.71 33.24
CA VAL A 51 -22.33 9.38 32.44
C VAL A 51 -21.78 10.60 33.17
N LYS A 52 -22.65 11.45 33.75
CA LYS A 52 -22.24 12.62 34.54
C LYS A 52 -21.37 12.23 35.74
N SER A 53 -21.73 11.15 36.43
CA SER A 53 -21.02 10.69 37.63
C SER A 53 -19.67 10.04 37.31
N LYS A 54 -19.62 9.17 36.30
CA LYS A 54 -18.42 8.36 35.99
C LYS A 54 -17.47 9.02 35.02
N THR A 55 -17.98 9.89 34.15
CA THR A 55 -17.21 10.46 33.05
C THR A 55 -17.37 11.99 33.03
N PRO A 56 -16.84 12.70 34.04
CA PRO A 56 -16.92 14.16 34.08
C PRO A 56 -16.22 14.76 32.85
N ASN A 57 -16.77 15.84 32.30
CA ASN A 57 -16.29 16.52 31.09
C ASN A 57 -16.29 15.64 29.83
N VAL A 58 -17.28 14.76 29.66
CA VAL A 58 -17.54 14.12 28.37
C VAL A 58 -17.91 15.18 27.33
N GLU A 59 -17.36 15.07 26.12
CA GLU A 59 -17.57 16.02 25.01
C GLU A 59 -18.34 15.41 23.85
N ILE A 60 -18.34 14.07 23.72
CA ILE A 60 -18.94 13.36 22.59
C ILE A 60 -19.60 12.06 23.06
N ILE A 61 -20.82 11.81 22.59
CA ILE A 61 -21.43 10.47 22.61
C ILE A 61 -21.27 9.83 21.25
N VAL A 62 -20.71 8.62 21.21
CA VAL A 62 -20.64 7.80 20.00
C VAL A 62 -21.67 6.69 20.08
N GLY A 63 -22.53 6.59 19.07
CA GLY A 63 -23.49 5.49 18.95
C GLY A 63 -23.00 4.44 17.95
N LEU A 64 -23.22 3.15 18.24
CA LEU A 64 -23.01 2.07 17.27
C LEU A 64 -24.29 1.76 16.48
N ASP A 65 -24.15 1.60 15.17
CA ASP A 65 -25.28 1.29 14.27
C ASP A 65 -25.83 -0.12 14.52
N SER A 66 -27.15 -0.33 14.64
CA SER A 66 -28.24 0.66 14.60
C SER A 66 -28.82 0.99 15.97
N ARG A 67 -28.74 0.08 16.93
CA ARG A 67 -29.50 0.18 18.19
C ARG A 67 -28.88 1.15 19.18
N GLY A 68 -27.57 1.39 19.13
CA GLY A 68 -26.94 2.51 19.83
C GLY A 68 -27.54 3.87 19.44
N PHE A 69 -28.13 4.01 18.25
CA PHE A 69 -28.80 5.24 17.83
C PHE A 69 -30.17 5.47 18.49
N LEU A 70 -30.73 4.47 19.15
CA LEU A 70 -31.97 4.61 19.91
C LEU A 70 -31.77 5.43 21.19
N PHE A 71 -30.53 5.48 21.70
CA PHE A 71 -30.19 6.14 22.97
C PHE A 71 -29.15 7.25 22.80
N GLY A 72 -28.12 7.03 22.00
CA GLY A 72 -26.96 7.91 21.87
C GLY A 72 -27.30 9.38 21.58
N PRO A 73 -28.11 9.70 20.56
CA PRO A 73 -28.51 11.08 20.27
C PRO A 73 -29.28 11.75 21.41
N ILE A 74 -30.14 11.00 22.11
CA ILE A 74 -30.95 11.52 23.22
C ILE A 74 -30.06 11.80 24.43
N ILE A 75 -29.13 10.90 24.74
CA ILE A 75 -28.15 11.11 25.81
C ILE A 75 -27.25 12.32 25.49
N ALA A 76 -26.79 12.46 24.24
CA ALA A 76 -25.99 13.60 23.80
C ALA A 76 -26.77 14.92 23.95
N GLN A 77 -28.06 14.92 23.57
CA GLN A 77 -28.95 16.06 23.71
C GLN A 77 -29.15 16.45 25.18
N GLU A 78 -29.42 15.50 26.06
CA GLU A 78 -29.60 15.74 27.51
C GLU A 78 -28.31 16.22 28.21
N LEU A 79 -27.15 15.87 27.66
CA LEU A 79 -25.84 16.32 28.13
C LEU A 79 -25.39 17.64 27.48
N GLY A 80 -26.05 18.09 26.41
CA GLY A 80 -25.65 19.29 25.66
C GLY A 80 -24.34 19.13 24.88
N ILE A 81 -24.03 17.91 24.41
CA ILE A 81 -22.77 17.57 23.74
C ILE A 81 -22.99 16.96 22.36
N SER A 82 -21.93 16.78 21.58
CA SER A 82 -22.05 16.26 20.22
C SER A 82 -22.34 14.75 20.20
N PHE A 83 -23.06 14.33 19.17
CA PHE A 83 -23.29 12.92 18.86
C PHE A 83 -22.55 12.56 17.58
N VAL A 84 -21.89 11.40 17.56
CA VAL A 84 -21.16 10.89 16.40
C VAL A 84 -21.60 9.45 16.09
N PRO A 85 -22.08 9.15 14.87
CA PRO A 85 -22.45 7.80 14.49
C PRO A 85 -21.23 6.98 14.04
N VAL A 86 -21.14 5.74 14.51
CA VAL A 86 -20.31 4.67 13.91
C VAL A 86 -21.23 3.71 13.17
N ARG A 87 -20.98 3.47 11.88
CA ARG A 87 -21.87 2.69 11.01
C ARG A 87 -21.20 1.52 10.34
N LYS A 88 -21.98 0.56 9.85
CA LYS A 88 -21.45 -0.46 8.94
C LYS A 88 -20.92 0.16 7.65
N ALA A 89 -20.03 -0.56 6.98
CA ALA A 89 -19.36 -0.06 5.79
C ALA A 89 -20.29 0.43 4.68
N GLY A 90 -19.93 1.55 4.06
CA GLY A 90 -20.66 2.15 2.93
C GLY A 90 -21.89 2.98 3.32
N LYS A 91 -22.08 3.30 4.60
CA LYS A 91 -23.23 4.08 5.10
C LYS A 91 -22.91 5.54 5.45
N LEU A 92 -21.63 5.91 5.59
CA LEU A 92 -21.20 7.26 5.91
C LEU A 92 -20.59 7.95 4.68
N PRO A 93 -20.92 9.23 4.41
CA PRO A 93 -20.34 9.98 3.29
C PRO A 93 -19.00 10.61 3.67
N GLY A 94 -18.23 11.01 2.65
CA GLY A 94 -16.99 11.76 2.82
C GLY A 94 -15.81 10.89 3.24
N GLU A 95 -14.82 11.52 3.88
CA GLU A 95 -13.65 10.78 4.36
C GLU A 95 -13.99 9.96 5.61
N ILE A 96 -13.74 8.66 5.53
CA ILE A 96 -14.05 7.70 6.58
C ILE A 96 -12.78 7.03 7.14
N PHE A 97 -12.82 6.71 8.42
CA PHE A 97 -12.00 5.68 9.05
C PHE A 97 -12.76 4.36 9.02
N GLN A 98 -12.05 3.26 8.79
CA GLN A 98 -12.64 1.93 8.70
C GLN A 98 -11.90 0.96 9.62
N VAL A 99 -12.67 0.10 10.30
CA VAL A 99 -12.21 -0.89 11.27
C VAL A 99 -12.84 -2.23 10.95
N THR A 100 -12.03 -3.27 10.73
CA THR A 100 -12.53 -4.63 10.50
C THR A 100 -12.59 -5.40 11.82
N TYR A 101 -13.68 -6.14 12.05
CA TYR A 101 -13.83 -7.04 13.20
C TYR A 101 -14.32 -8.42 12.74
N SER A 102 -13.93 -9.45 13.48
CA SER A 102 -14.26 -10.84 13.18
C SER A 102 -15.58 -11.23 13.84
N LEU A 103 -16.45 -11.85 13.06
CA LEU A 103 -17.66 -12.55 13.48
C LEU A 103 -17.38 -14.06 13.48
N GLU A 104 -18.25 -14.84 14.11
CA GLU A 104 -18.16 -16.30 14.16
C GLU A 104 -18.07 -16.96 12.77
N TYR A 105 -18.68 -16.34 11.75
CA TYR A 105 -18.68 -16.83 10.38
C TYR A 105 -18.38 -15.72 9.35
N GLY A 106 -17.45 -14.81 9.65
CA GLY A 106 -17.04 -13.79 8.68
C GLY A 106 -16.27 -12.62 9.27
N GLN A 107 -16.05 -11.60 8.45
CA GLN A 107 -15.54 -10.29 8.88
C GLN A 107 -16.53 -9.21 8.46
N ASP A 108 -16.76 -8.23 9.33
CA ASP A 108 -17.56 -7.05 9.03
C ASP A 108 -16.76 -5.79 9.41
N LYS A 109 -17.21 -4.62 8.96
CA LYS A 109 -16.46 -3.37 9.10
C LYS A 109 -17.32 -2.24 9.65
N PHE A 110 -16.78 -1.55 10.65
CA PHE A 110 -17.32 -0.30 11.15
C PHE A 110 -16.58 0.91 10.55
N GLU A 111 -17.32 1.99 10.34
CA GLU A 111 -16.87 3.25 9.76
C GLU A 111 -17.28 4.44 10.62
N ILE A 112 -16.43 5.47 10.63
CA ILE A 112 -16.67 6.76 11.29
C ILE A 112 -16.05 7.87 10.44
N GLN A 113 -16.69 9.04 10.35
CA GLN A 113 -16.16 10.16 9.55
C GLN A 113 -14.90 10.75 10.21
N LYS A 114 -13.88 11.10 9.42
CA LYS A 114 -12.56 11.44 9.98
C LYS A 114 -12.51 12.73 10.79
N ASP A 115 -13.39 13.67 10.49
CA ASP A 115 -13.50 14.99 11.12
C ASP A 115 -14.45 15.01 12.34
N SER A 116 -15.10 13.88 12.62
CA SER A 116 -16.15 13.80 13.65
C SER A 116 -15.64 13.87 15.09
N ILE A 117 -14.38 13.49 15.35
CA ILE A 117 -13.79 13.48 16.69
C ILE A 117 -12.47 14.26 16.68
N LYS A 118 -12.41 15.32 17.49
CA LYS A 118 -11.17 16.08 17.68
C LYS A 118 -10.18 15.30 18.55
N PRO A 119 -8.87 15.36 18.26
CA PRO A 119 -7.86 14.75 19.11
C PRO A 119 -7.97 15.24 20.56
N GLY A 120 -7.99 14.31 21.51
CA GLY A 120 -8.07 14.62 22.94
C GLY A 120 -9.49 14.78 23.50
N ALA A 121 -10.53 14.75 22.66
CA ALA A 121 -11.91 14.81 23.12
C ALA A 121 -12.26 13.58 23.98
N LYS A 122 -13.01 13.81 25.06
CA LYS A 122 -13.49 12.72 25.92
C LYS A 122 -14.79 12.14 25.38
N VAL A 123 -14.78 10.83 25.08
CA VAL A 123 -15.87 10.16 24.36
C VAL A 123 -16.50 9.06 25.21
N VAL A 124 -17.81 8.92 25.14
CA VAL A 124 -18.55 7.76 25.67
C VAL A 124 -19.23 7.03 24.51
N ILE A 125 -19.02 5.72 24.43
CA ILE A 125 -19.65 4.86 23.43
C ILE A 125 -20.93 4.27 24.03
N VAL A 126 -22.01 4.29 23.26
CA VAL A 126 -23.32 3.79 23.64
C VAL A 126 -23.80 2.76 22.63
N ASP A 127 -24.22 1.61 23.14
CA ASP A 127 -24.95 0.58 22.40
C ASP A 127 -26.02 -0.05 23.30
N ASP A 128 -26.95 -0.79 22.70
CA ASP A 128 -28.07 -1.38 23.44
C ASP A 128 -27.68 -2.61 24.25
N LEU A 129 -26.74 -3.41 23.74
CA LEU A 129 -26.22 -4.58 24.43
C LEU A 129 -24.74 -4.78 24.12
N LEU A 130 -24.02 -5.31 25.11
CA LEU A 130 -22.63 -5.75 24.95
C LEU A 130 -22.60 -7.28 24.95
N ALA A 131 -22.42 -7.88 23.76
CA ALA A 131 -22.24 -9.31 23.59
C ALA A 131 -20.77 -9.64 23.26
N THR A 132 -20.25 -10.74 23.80
CA THR A 132 -18.95 -11.29 23.41
C THR A 132 -19.04 -11.84 21.99
N GLY A 133 -18.24 -11.31 21.07
CA GLY A 133 -18.00 -11.97 19.79
C GLY A 133 -17.07 -13.17 20.00
N GLY A 134 -17.62 -14.38 20.09
CA GLY A 134 -16.83 -15.62 20.13
C GLY A 134 -17.57 -16.86 20.64
N ILE A 135 -17.73 -17.85 19.73
CA ILE A 135 -18.01 -19.29 19.87
C ILE A 135 -19.31 -19.70 20.61
N PRO A 136 -20.23 -20.43 19.95
CA PRO A 136 -21.42 -20.96 20.59
C PRO A 136 -21.01 -22.13 21.50
N PRO A 137 -21.64 -22.29 22.68
CA PRO A 137 -21.44 -23.50 23.46
C PRO A 137 -21.90 -24.73 22.66
N PRO A 138 -21.28 -25.91 22.86
CA PRO A 138 -21.69 -27.13 22.17
C PRO A 138 -23.18 -27.41 22.45
N ALA A 139 -23.90 -27.73 21.38
CA ALA A 139 -25.34 -28.00 21.39
C ALA A 139 -25.69 -29.01 22.48
N SER A 140 -26.52 -28.59 23.43
CA SER A 140 -27.18 -29.52 24.35
C SER A 140 -28.40 -30.15 23.65
N PRO A 141 -28.63 -31.46 23.80
CA PRO A 141 -29.73 -32.14 23.13
C PRO A 141 -31.09 -31.67 23.67
N ALA A 142 -32.06 -31.57 22.77
CA ALA A 142 -33.43 -31.18 23.06
C ALA A 142 -34.09 -32.12 24.10
N PRO A 143 -34.98 -31.61 24.98
CA PRO A 143 -35.72 -32.46 25.89
C PRO A 143 -36.91 -33.10 25.16
N SER A 144 -36.92 -34.43 25.11
CA SER A 144 -38.08 -35.25 24.81
C SER A 144 -39.16 -35.07 25.89
N ARG A 145 -40.41 -34.96 25.44
CA ARG A 145 -41.64 -34.94 26.25
C ARG A 145 -42.03 -36.35 26.71
N GLU A 146 -42.87 -36.36 27.76
CA GLU A 146 -43.56 -37.48 28.46
C GLU A 146 -42.77 -38.07 29.65
N GLY A 147 -43.30 -38.22 30.87
CA GLY A 147 -44.62 -37.98 31.44
C GLY A 147 -44.61 -38.39 32.93
N SER A 148 -45.47 -37.76 33.73
CA SER A 148 -46.03 -38.17 35.04
C SER A 148 -45.11 -38.75 36.13
N HIS A 149 -45.01 -38.05 37.28
CA HIS A 149 -45.67 -38.43 38.55
C HIS A 149 -45.33 -37.40 39.66
N THR A 150 -46.35 -37.00 40.42
CA THR A 150 -46.29 -36.27 41.71
C THR A 150 -47.04 -37.12 42.75
N PRO A 151 -46.96 -36.85 44.07
CA PRO A 151 -45.98 -36.11 44.88
C PRO A 151 -45.58 -36.85 46.19
N MET A 152 -44.61 -36.30 46.93
CA MET A 152 -44.42 -36.32 48.41
C MET A 152 -42.95 -36.48 48.75
N SER A 153 -42.32 -35.44 49.31
CA SER A 153 -41.95 -35.42 50.73
C SER A 153 -41.30 -34.08 51.08
N GLN A 154 -41.48 -33.68 52.33
CA GLN A 154 -41.18 -32.39 52.90
C GLN A 154 -39.69 -32.21 53.24
N MET A 155 -39.25 -30.96 53.15
CA MET A 155 -38.32 -30.27 54.06
C MET A 155 -36.96 -30.94 54.33
N SER A 156 -36.01 -30.70 53.43
CA SER A 156 -34.61 -30.37 53.75
C SER A 156 -33.93 -29.93 52.47
N ASN A 157 -33.59 -28.63 52.32
CA ASN A 157 -32.61 -28.08 51.37
C ASN A 157 -32.69 -26.54 51.37
N ILE A 158 -32.30 -25.92 52.48
CA ILE A 158 -32.10 -24.45 52.53
C ILE A 158 -30.59 -24.09 52.52
N GLU A 159 -29.68 -25.07 52.63
CA GLU A 159 -28.23 -24.82 52.64
C GLU A 159 -27.55 -24.85 51.26
N ASN A 160 -28.15 -25.44 50.22
CA ASN A 160 -27.54 -25.51 48.87
C ASN A 160 -27.96 -24.38 47.89
N ASP A 161 -28.87 -23.48 48.26
CA ASP A 161 -29.29 -22.34 47.39
C ASP A 161 -28.27 -21.18 47.39
N TRP A 162 -27.37 -21.18 48.38
CA TRP A 162 -26.32 -20.16 48.51
C TRP A 162 -25.11 -20.44 47.62
N ASP A 163 -24.63 -21.69 47.59
CA ASP A 163 -23.50 -22.09 46.75
C ASP A 163 -23.84 -22.00 45.25
N ASP A 164 -25.04 -22.41 44.85
CA ASP A 164 -25.50 -22.25 43.46
C ASP A 164 -25.63 -20.78 43.06
N ARG A 165 -26.10 -19.89 43.95
CA ARG A 165 -26.15 -18.43 43.69
C ARG A 165 -24.78 -17.79 43.68
N ASP A 166 -23.85 -18.26 44.50
CA ASP A 166 -22.49 -17.73 44.57
C ASP A 166 -21.66 -18.19 43.37
N GLU A 167 -21.84 -19.43 42.90
CA GLU A 167 -21.29 -19.92 41.64
C GLU A 167 -21.86 -19.18 40.42
N ILE A 168 -23.17 -18.87 40.41
CA ILE A 168 -23.76 -18.02 39.36
C ILE A 168 -23.19 -16.59 39.42
N ARG A 169 -23.06 -15.99 40.61
CA ARG A 169 -22.47 -14.65 40.77
C ARG A 169 -21.02 -14.57 40.35
N THR A 170 -20.22 -15.57 40.71
CA THR A 170 -18.81 -15.63 40.36
C THR A 170 -18.63 -15.82 38.86
N ARG A 171 -19.47 -16.64 38.22
CA ARG A 171 -19.54 -16.77 36.76
C ARG A 171 -19.96 -15.46 36.07
N GLU A 172 -20.96 -14.76 36.59
CA GLU A 172 -21.37 -13.44 36.09
C GLU A 172 -20.25 -12.40 36.24
N LEU A 173 -19.49 -12.44 37.33
CA LEU A 173 -18.33 -11.57 37.59
C LEU A 173 -17.15 -11.88 36.67
N GLU A 174 -16.85 -13.16 36.44
CA GLU A 174 -15.82 -13.58 35.49
C GLU A 174 -16.18 -13.20 34.06
N GLU A 175 -17.45 -13.35 33.68
CA GLU A 175 -17.95 -12.92 32.38
C GLU A 175 -17.90 -11.38 32.23
N ALA A 176 -18.24 -10.63 33.28
CA ALA A 176 -18.09 -9.18 33.30
C ALA A 176 -16.61 -8.75 33.19
N ARG A 177 -15.69 -9.47 33.84
CA ARG A 177 -14.24 -9.22 33.72
C ARG A 177 -13.71 -9.55 32.32
N ALA A 178 -14.17 -10.64 31.71
CA ALA A 178 -13.82 -10.98 30.34
C ALA A 178 -14.32 -9.91 29.34
N ARG A 179 -15.55 -9.42 29.53
CA ARG A 179 -16.12 -8.31 28.74
C ARG A 179 -15.37 -7.00 28.95
N ALA A 180 -14.98 -6.66 30.18
CA ALA A 180 -14.16 -5.48 30.48
C ALA A 180 -12.79 -5.58 29.80
N THR A 181 -12.17 -6.76 29.83
CA THR A 181 -10.88 -7.01 29.17
C THR A 181 -10.98 -6.89 27.64
N GLN A 182 -12.07 -7.39 27.05
CA GLN A 182 -12.31 -7.26 25.61
C GLN A 182 -12.57 -5.81 25.21
N MET A 183 -13.37 -5.07 26.02
CA MET A 183 -13.62 -3.66 25.81
C MET A 183 -12.35 -2.82 26.00
N GLU A 184 -11.47 -3.17 26.93
CA GLU A 184 -10.16 -2.53 27.10
C GLU A 184 -9.23 -2.80 25.91
N LYS A 185 -9.23 -4.02 25.36
CA LYS A 185 -8.49 -4.34 24.12
C LYS A 185 -9.01 -3.54 22.94
N THR A 186 -10.32 -3.41 22.79
CA THR A 186 -10.93 -2.56 21.78
C THR A 186 -10.52 -1.10 22.01
N MET A 187 -10.69 -0.55 23.22
CA MET A 187 -10.33 0.84 23.54
C MET A 187 -8.84 1.14 23.35
N ARG A 188 -7.94 0.23 23.71
CA ARG A 188 -6.49 0.35 23.43
C ARG A 188 -6.22 0.37 21.94
N TRP A 189 -6.87 -0.50 21.16
CA TRP A 189 -6.74 -0.49 19.72
C TRP A 189 -7.24 0.83 19.09
N TRP A 190 -8.33 1.41 19.59
CA TRP A 190 -8.79 2.76 19.20
C TRP A 190 -7.77 3.86 19.57
N SER A 191 -7.10 3.74 20.72
CA SER A 191 -6.02 4.64 21.16
C SER A 191 -4.74 4.50 20.29
N ASP A 192 -4.41 3.28 19.86
CA ASP A 192 -3.26 3.00 18.99
C ASP A 192 -3.52 3.45 17.56
N CYS A 193 -4.75 3.25 17.06
CA CYS A 193 -5.19 3.77 15.76
C CYS A 193 -5.13 5.31 15.72
N THR A 194 -5.57 6.00 16.78
CA THR A 194 -5.46 7.46 16.86
C THR A 194 -4.01 7.95 16.96
N SER A 195 -3.13 7.19 17.62
CA SER A 195 -1.69 7.53 17.73
C SER A 195 -0.92 7.29 16.41
N ASN A 196 -1.13 6.15 15.75
CA ASN A 196 -0.54 5.84 14.44
C ASN A 196 -1.00 6.85 13.37
N TRP A 197 -2.24 7.33 13.47
CA TRP A 197 -2.76 8.34 12.56
C TRP A 197 -2.15 9.74 12.78
N ARG A 198 -1.85 10.15 14.03
CA ARG A 198 -1.09 11.39 14.29
C ARG A 198 0.26 11.38 13.57
N GLU A 199 0.92 10.23 13.58
CA GLU A 199 2.22 10.08 12.95
C GLU A 199 2.14 10.12 11.41
N LYS A 200 1.18 9.41 10.82
CA LYS A 200 0.93 9.44 9.36
C LYS A 200 0.51 10.82 8.86
N TRP A 201 -0.34 11.54 9.60
CA TRP A 201 -0.73 12.90 9.24
C TRP A 201 0.38 13.92 9.41
N SER A 202 1.28 13.73 10.37
CA SER A 202 2.49 14.53 10.46
C SER A 202 3.35 14.35 9.21
N LYS A 203 3.52 13.11 8.74
CA LYS A 203 4.27 12.78 7.50
C LYS A 203 3.64 13.41 6.26
N VAL A 204 2.34 13.23 6.04
CA VAL A 204 1.61 13.83 4.90
C VAL A 204 1.65 15.36 4.93
N ARG A 205 1.53 15.97 6.11
CA ARG A 205 1.62 17.44 6.26
C ARG A 205 3.02 17.95 5.92
N ASN A 206 4.07 17.24 6.33
CA ASN A 206 5.45 17.57 6.03
C ASN A 206 5.76 17.42 4.54
N GLU A 207 5.29 16.34 3.89
CA GLU A 207 5.45 16.16 2.44
C GLU A 207 4.71 17.23 1.64
N ARG A 208 3.47 17.55 2.01
CA ARG A 208 2.70 18.64 1.39
C ARG A 208 3.41 19.99 1.54
N ASN A 209 3.99 20.26 2.70
CA ASN A 209 4.74 21.50 2.93
C ASN A 209 6.05 21.52 2.13
N LYS A 210 6.74 20.38 2.01
CA LYS A 210 7.93 20.22 1.17
C LYS A 210 7.62 20.45 -0.31
N ALA A 211 6.56 19.84 -0.84
CA ALA A 211 6.12 20.04 -2.22
C ALA A 211 5.71 21.50 -2.50
N ARG A 212 5.13 22.19 -1.52
CA ARG A 212 4.84 23.63 -1.63
C ARG A 212 6.09 24.47 -1.71
N GLU A 213 7.12 24.18 -0.91
CA GLU A 213 8.39 24.91 -0.96
C GLU A 213 9.14 24.61 -2.26
N GLU A 214 9.15 23.37 -2.74
CA GLU A 214 9.70 23.01 -4.05
C GLU A 214 9.01 23.76 -5.19
N ASN A 215 7.67 23.85 -5.17
CA ASN A 215 6.91 24.63 -6.15
C ASN A 215 7.24 26.14 -6.07
N ARG A 216 7.43 26.67 -4.86
CA ARG A 216 7.87 28.05 -4.65
C ARG A 216 9.26 28.29 -5.25
N GLN A 217 10.20 27.39 -5.02
CA GLN A 217 11.55 27.46 -5.59
C GLN A 217 11.54 27.36 -7.11
N LEU A 218 10.75 26.46 -7.70
CA LEU A 218 10.60 26.33 -9.15
C LEU A 218 10.01 27.60 -9.77
N ARG A 219 9.03 28.24 -9.12
CA ARG A 219 8.48 29.53 -9.58
C ARG A 219 9.53 30.62 -9.57
N THR A 220 10.33 30.73 -8.50
CA THR A 220 11.43 31.69 -8.44
C THR A 220 12.47 31.44 -9.53
N LYS A 221 12.83 30.18 -9.80
CA LYS A 221 13.75 29.81 -10.88
C LYS A 221 13.16 30.14 -12.27
N LEU A 222 11.88 29.85 -12.49
CA LEU A 222 11.19 30.18 -13.74
C LEU A 222 11.21 31.70 -13.98
N GLU A 223 10.95 32.50 -12.95
CA GLU A 223 10.98 33.96 -13.06
C GLU A 223 12.39 34.49 -13.36
N ALA A 224 13.43 33.89 -12.78
CA ALA A 224 14.82 34.22 -13.08
C ALA A 224 15.18 33.88 -14.53
N MET A 225 14.87 32.68 -15.01
CA MET A 225 15.11 32.25 -16.40
C MET A 225 14.32 33.10 -17.40
N ALA A 226 13.09 33.51 -17.05
CA ALA A 226 12.30 34.40 -17.88
C ALA A 226 12.98 35.78 -18.01
N LYS A 227 13.51 36.33 -16.90
CA LYS A 227 14.29 37.58 -16.93
C LYS A 227 15.53 37.44 -17.80
N GLU A 228 16.28 36.36 -17.68
CA GLU A 228 17.45 36.08 -18.53
C GLU A 228 17.07 35.95 -20.02
N CYS A 229 16.00 35.22 -20.34
CA CYS A 229 15.51 35.10 -21.72
C CYS A 229 15.13 36.47 -22.31
N THR A 230 14.48 37.34 -21.52
CA THR A 230 14.18 38.72 -21.97
C THR A 230 15.45 39.56 -22.15
N ALA A 231 16.48 39.37 -21.32
CA ALA A 231 17.76 40.04 -21.46
C ALA A 231 18.51 39.59 -22.71
N SER A 232 18.56 38.28 -22.97
CA SER A 232 19.18 37.72 -24.19
C SER A 232 18.46 38.14 -25.46
N LYS A 233 17.13 38.24 -25.45
CA LYS A 233 16.35 38.81 -26.56
C LYS A 233 16.75 40.26 -26.84
N ARG A 234 16.82 41.10 -25.79
CA ARG A 234 17.29 42.49 -25.93
C ARG A 234 18.70 42.57 -26.52
N GLN A 235 19.63 41.74 -26.03
CA GLN A 235 20.98 41.69 -26.60
C GLN A 235 21.00 41.25 -28.06
N SER A 236 20.16 40.28 -28.45
CA SER A 236 20.02 39.86 -29.84
C SER A 236 19.48 41.00 -30.72
N GLU A 237 18.46 41.73 -30.26
CA GLU A 237 17.94 42.92 -30.94
C GLU A 237 19.03 44.00 -31.10
N GLU A 238 19.78 44.30 -30.03
CA GLU A 238 20.90 45.25 -30.08
C GLU A 238 21.99 44.83 -31.06
N LEU A 239 22.33 43.54 -31.09
CA LEU A 239 23.30 42.99 -32.04
C LEU A 239 22.79 43.06 -33.47
N LYS A 240 21.51 42.78 -33.72
CA LYS A 240 20.89 42.95 -35.05
C LYS A 240 20.98 44.40 -35.52
N VAL A 241 20.65 45.36 -34.64
CA VAL A 241 20.78 46.79 -34.94
C VAL A 241 22.23 47.17 -35.26
N LYS A 242 23.20 46.73 -34.44
CA LYS A 242 24.64 46.93 -34.72
C LYS A 242 25.09 46.30 -36.02
N ASN A 243 24.57 45.12 -36.37
CA ASN A 243 24.91 44.43 -37.61
C ASN A 243 24.40 45.21 -38.84
N VAL A 244 23.16 45.72 -38.78
CA VAL A 244 22.60 46.60 -39.82
C VAL A 244 23.43 47.88 -39.95
N GLU A 245 23.86 48.47 -38.82
CA GLU A 245 24.69 49.67 -38.83
C GLU A 245 26.09 49.41 -39.43
N LEU A 246 26.69 48.25 -39.14
CA LEU A 246 27.95 47.81 -39.72
C LEU A 246 27.83 47.49 -41.21
N GLN A 247 26.77 46.78 -41.63
CA GLN A 247 26.48 46.51 -43.05
C GLN A 247 26.31 47.81 -43.84
N LYS A 248 25.65 48.82 -43.24
CA LYS A 248 25.54 50.17 -43.83
C LYS A 248 26.90 50.88 -43.94
N LYS A 249 27.79 50.74 -42.96
CA LYS A 249 29.16 51.27 -43.01
C LYS A 249 30.04 50.54 -44.05
N LEU A 250 29.73 49.28 -44.35
CA LEU A 250 30.45 48.43 -45.29
C LEU A 250 29.84 48.40 -46.71
N GLY A 251 28.69 49.03 -46.94
CA GLY A 251 28.08 49.18 -48.26
C GLY A 251 27.43 47.93 -48.85
N ILE A 252 27.06 46.94 -48.02
CA ILE A 252 26.46 45.67 -48.47
C ILE A 252 24.95 45.71 -48.19
N ASN A 253 24.12 45.65 -49.23
CA ASN A 253 22.65 45.64 -49.13
C ASN A 253 22.14 44.23 -49.45
N VAL A 254 21.61 43.50 -48.46
CA VAL A 254 20.93 42.20 -48.67
C VAL A 254 19.61 42.23 -47.91
N ASP A 255 18.51 42.21 -48.67
CA ASP A 255 17.15 42.07 -48.14
C ASP A 255 16.97 40.69 -47.52
N VAL A 256 16.67 40.62 -46.23
CA VAL A 256 16.32 39.38 -45.52
C VAL A 256 14.91 39.50 -44.98
N ALA A 257 13.94 39.00 -45.75
CA ALA A 257 12.57 38.78 -45.32
C ALA A 257 12.10 37.40 -45.82
N ALA A 258 12.49 36.34 -45.10
CA ALA A 258 11.79 35.07 -45.11
C ALA A 258 12.29 34.23 -43.92
N GLU A 259 11.41 33.98 -42.95
CA GLU A 259 11.05 32.65 -42.45
C GLU A 259 10.41 32.71 -41.05
N ASP A 260 9.51 31.74 -40.84
CA ASP A 260 8.81 31.33 -39.62
C ASP A 260 7.50 32.03 -39.20
N LYS A 261 6.40 31.52 -39.76
CA LYS A 261 5.20 31.13 -38.98
C LYS A 261 4.54 29.87 -39.57
N VAL A 262 4.66 28.77 -38.83
CA VAL A 262 3.82 27.56 -38.94
C VAL A 262 2.74 27.64 -37.86
N THR A 263 1.47 27.48 -38.24
CA THR A 263 0.37 27.16 -37.31
C THR A 263 -0.52 26.09 -37.93
N VAL A 264 -0.82 25.07 -37.13
CA VAL A 264 -1.60 23.87 -37.44
C VAL A 264 -3.10 24.12 -37.22
N ASN A 265 -3.88 23.69 -38.21
CA ASN A 265 -5.27 23.24 -38.30
C ASN A 265 -6.35 23.65 -37.27
N ASP A 266 -7.53 24.01 -37.78
CA ASP A 266 -8.75 23.22 -37.54
C ASP A 266 -9.81 23.42 -38.63
N VAL A 267 -10.53 22.33 -38.91
CA VAL A 267 -11.58 22.13 -39.93
C VAL A 267 -12.95 22.42 -39.31
N ASP A 268 -13.83 23.18 -39.96
CA ASP A 268 -15.19 22.70 -40.34
C ASP A 268 -16.03 23.73 -41.12
N LYS A 269 -16.72 23.21 -42.14
CA LYS A 269 -18.07 23.57 -42.68
C LYS A 269 -18.52 25.03 -42.71
N LYS A 270 -18.85 25.54 -43.92
CA LYS A 270 -20.21 25.54 -44.53
C LYS A 270 -20.28 26.46 -45.75
N SER A 271 -20.91 25.92 -46.81
CA SER A 271 -21.87 26.52 -47.74
C SER A 271 -21.73 27.98 -48.25
N ASP A 272 -21.86 28.06 -49.58
CA ASP A 272 -22.62 29.05 -50.36
C ASP A 272 -21.91 30.32 -50.84
N SER A 273 -21.71 30.42 -52.16
CA SER A 273 -22.24 31.54 -52.98
C SER A 273 -21.83 31.41 -54.45
N THR A 274 -22.87 31.31 -55.26
CA THR A 274 -23.11 31.70 -56.66
C THR A 274 -22.19 32.76 -57.34
N ALA A 275 -21.85 32.41 -58.59
CA ALA A 275 -22.07 33.16 -59.85
C ALA A 275 -21.06 34.22 -60.37
N VAL A 276 -20.61 33.98 -61.63
CA VAL A 276 -20.80 34.82 -62.86
C VAL A 276 -19.55 34.89 -63.79
N ASN A 277 -19.72 34.26 -64.97
CA ASN A 277 -19.34 34.57 -66.37
C ASN A 277 -17.94 35.04 -66.84
N LYS A 278 -17.42 34.33 -67.86
CA LYS A 278 -17.32 34.69 -69.32
C LYS A 278 -16.25 33.79 -69.98
N SER A 279 -16.58 32.85 -70.88
CA SER A 279 -16.96 32.92 -72.31
C SER A 279 -15.85 33.27 -73.30
N GLU A 280 -15.83 32.49 -74.39
CA GLU A 280 -15.22 32.69 -75.73
C GLU A 280 -13.74 32.35 -75.93
N SER A 281 -13.27 31.96 -77.12
CA SER A 281 -13.68 31.07 -78.22
C SER A 281 -12.58 31.20 -79.29
N GLU A 282 -12.43 30.18 -80.12
CA GLU A 282 -11.37 29.95 -81.09
C GLU A 282 -11.19 31.04 -82.17
N SER A 283 -9.96 31.20 -82.67
CA SER A 283 -9.61 31.08 -84.10
C SER A 283 -8.17 31.54 -84.36
N ASN A 284 -7.39 30.78 -85.13
CA ASN A 284 -6.16 31.27 -85.75
C ASN A 284 -6.09 30.82 -87.21
N LYS A 285 -5.97 31.82 -88.09
CA LYS A 285 -5.89 31.73 -89.56
C LYS A 285 -4.50 31.30 -90.02
N ALA A 286 -4.45 30.53 -91.11
CA ALA A 286 -3.31 30.43 -92.00
C ALA A 286 -3.73 30.75 -93.45
N SER A 287 -2.79 31.32 -94.20
CA SER A 287 -2.78 31.58 -95.65
C SER A 287 -1.35 31.21 -96.12
N PRO A 288 -1.02 30.97 -97.42
CA PRO A 288 -1.61 31.60 -98.62
C PRO A 288 -1.79 30.65 -99.83
N VAL A 289 -2.36 31.18 -100.93
CA VAL A 289 -1.84 31.15 -102.33
C VAL A 289 -2.97 31.60 -103.27
N SER A 290 -2.66 32.52 -104.20
CA SER A 290 -3.54 32.95 -105.28
C SER A 290 -2.82 32.89 -106.64
N ASP A 291 -3.58 32.46 -107.64
CA ASP A 291 -3.36 32.49 -109.09
C ASP A 291 -3.04 33.88 -109.67
N VAL A 292 -2.50 33.92 -110.90
CA VAL A 292 -3.03 34.67 -112.09
C VAL A 292 -2.00 34.78 -113.23
N ARG A 293 -2.34 34.13 -114.37
CA ARG A 293 -2.37 34.63 -115.78
C ARG A 293 -1.09 35.14 -116.47
N ARG A 294 -0.77 34.54 -117.62
CA ARG A 294 0.00 35.15 -118.74
C ARG A 294 -0.72 34.94 -120.09
N LYS A 295 -0.71 35.97 -120.92
CA LYS A 295 -1.18 36.04 -122.32
C LYS A 295 0.04 36.23 -123.24
N SER A 296 0.08 35.56 -124.39
CA SER A 296 0.33 36.14 -125.74
C SER A 296 0.68 35.08 -126.80
N HIS A 297 -0.05 35.10 -127.93
CA HIS A 297 0.28 34.51 -129.26
C HIS A 297 1.40 35.31 -129.98
N PRO A 298 2.08 34.78 -131.05
CA PRO A 298 1.56 34.84 -132.44
C PRO A 298 1.95 33.71 -133.46
N LYS A 299 1.06 33.49 -134.45
CA LYS A 299 1.20 33.25 -135.92
C LYS A 299 2.01 32.05 -136.48
N SER A 300 1.34 31.09 -137.16
CA SER A 300 1.18 30.83 -138.64
C SER A 300 2.38 30.06 -139.23
N GLU A 301 2.25 28.96 -139.99
CA GLU A 301 1.64 28.73 -141.32
C GLU A 301 1.54 27.21 -141.63
N ASP A 302 0.63 26.84 -142.56
CA ASP A 302 0.59 25.70 -143.53
C ASP A 302 0.86 24.25 -143.05
N ASP A 303 0.26 23.19 -143.58
CA ASP A 303 -0.58 23.00 -144.77
C ASP A 303 -1.44 21.73 -144.61
N SER A 304 -2.42 21.64 -145.50
CA SER A 304 -3.47 20.65 -145.69
C SER A 304 -3.12 19.15 -145.66
N ASP A 305 -4.16 18.36 -145.36
CA ASP A 305 -4.35 16.92 -145.65
C ASP A 305 -4.01 15.88 -144.56
N ASP A 306 -4.46 16.12 -143.32
CA ASP A 306 -4.53 15.07 -142.27
C ASP A 306 -5.81 15.16 -141.38
N PHE A 307 -6.81 15.96 -141.79
CA PHE A 307 -7.91 16.43 -140.92
C PHE A 307 -8.89 15.33 -140.50
N GLU A 308 -9.19 14.36 -141.36
CA GLU A 308 -10.24 13.35 -141.10
C GLU A 308 -9.74 12.22 -140.17
N LEU A 309 -8.45 11.87 -140.23
CA LEU A 309 -7.81 10.92 -139.29
C LEU A 309 -7.44 11.58 -137.95
N ALA A 310 -7.19 12.90 -137.97
CA ALA A 310 -6.95 13.71 -136.78
C ALA A 310 -8.23 13.94 -135.97
N GLU A 311 -9.40 14.07 -136.61
CA GLU A 311 -10.69 14.27 -135.92
C GLU A 311 -11.12 13.01 -135.13
N GLU A 312 -10.96 11.81 -135.69
CA GLU A 312 -11.20 10.56 -134.95
C GLU A 312 -10.20 10.33 -133.81
N LYS A 313 -8.91 10.65 -134.03
CA LYS A 313 -7.88 10.57 -132.98
C LYS A 313 -8.07 11.61 -131.89
N THR A 314 -8.55 12.80 -132.21
CA THR A 314 -8.84 13.86 -131.23
C THR A 314 -10.10 13.54 -130.43
N ASN A 315 -11.14 12.96 -131.04
CA ASN A 315 -12.31 12.45 -130.32
C ASN A 315 -11.98 11.28 -129.39
N LEU A 316 -11.16 10.32 -129.85
CA LEU A 316 -10.67 9.21 -129.00
C LEU A 316 -9.76 9.70 -127.87
N ALA A 317 -8.90 10.70 -128.15
CA ALA A 317 -8.08 11.34 -127.13
C ALA A 317 -8.92 12.14 -126.12
N GLY A 318 -10.02 12.78 -126.56
CA GLY A 318 -10.99 13.46 -125.71
C GLY A 318 -11.71 12.51 -124.77
N LEU A 319 -12.19 11.36 -125.27
CA LEU A 319 -12.80 10.33 -124.44
C LEU A 319 -11.80 9.73 -123.42
N LYS A 320 -10.56 9.47 -123.83
CA LYS A 320 -9.49 9.01 -122.93
C LYS A 320 -9.13 10.07 -121.88
N LEU A 321 -9.17 11.34 -122.24
CA LEU A 321 -8.92 12.45 -121.32
C LEU A 321 -10.07 12.57 -120.30
N ASP A 322 -11.32 12.45 -120.73
CA ASP A 322 -12.49 12.48 -119.85
C ASP A 322 -12.52 11.27 -118.90
N GLU A 323 -12.15 10.08 -119.38
CA GLU A 323 -12.01 8.87 -118.57
C GLU A 323 -10.86 9.00 -117.54
N ALA A 324 -9.72 9.55 -117.96
CA ALA A 324 -8.61 9.86 -117.06
C ALA A 324 -9.00 10.93 -116.02
N GLN A 325 -9.76 11.96 -116.41
CA GLN A 325 -10.25 12.99 -115.49
C GLN A 325 -11.24 12.42 -114.46
N LYS A 326 -12.17 11.55 -114.88
CA LYS A 326 -13.09 10.87 -113.96
C LYS A 326 -12.34 9.98 -112.96
N THR A 327 -11.38 9.21 -113.44
CA THR A 327 -10.52 8.37 -112.57
C THR A 327 -9.77 9.23 -111.57
N LEU A 328 -9.18 10.35 -112.01
CA LEU A 328 -8.44 11.26 -111.15
C LEU A 328 -9.33 11.96 -110.12
N ILE A 329 -10.59 12.26 -110.46
CA ILE A 329 -11.59 12.77 -109.50
C ILE A 329 -11.97 11.69 -108.48
N ALA A 330 -12.18 10.44 -108.91
CA ALA A 330 -12.46 9.31 -108.02
C ALA A 330 -11.29 9.07 -107.04
N GLU A 331 -10.06 9.03 -107.55
CA GLU A 331 -8.83 8.91 -106.74
C GLU A 331 -8.67 10.08 -105.74
N ARG A 332 -9.01 11.31 -106.15
CA ARG A 332 -9.04 12.47 -105.24
C ARG A 332 -10.11 12.32 -104.15
N GLY A 333 -11.26 11.75 -104.49
CA GLY A 333 -12.33 11.43 -103.55
C GLY A 333 -11.90 10.37 -102.53
N GLU A 334 -11.33 9.26 -103.00
CA GLU A 334 -10.75 8.20 -102.16
C GLU A 334 -9.64 8.72 -101.25
N LYS A 335 -8.72 9.55 -101.79
CA LYS A 335 -7.69 10.23 -101.01
C LYS A 335 -8.28 11.09 -99.90
N SER A 336 -9.38 11.81 -100.16
CA SER A 336 -10.07 12.62 -99.15
C SER A 336 -10.68 11.76 -98.04
N VAL A 337 -11.30 10.63 -98.38
CA VAL A 337 -11.86 9.67 -97.42
C VAL A 337 -10.75 9.03 -96.57
N LEU A 338 -9.65 8.63 -97.21
CA LEU A 338 -8.48 8.08 -96.52
C LEU A 338 -7.86 9.10 -95.56
N MET A 339 -7.71 10.36 -95.97
CA MET A 339 -7.21 11.44 -95.09
C MET A 339 -8.10 11.61 -93.85
N LYS A 340 -9.43 11.66 -94.01
CA LYS A 340 -10.37 11.73 -92.88
C LYS A 340 -10.29 10.51 -91.97
N THR A 341 -10.06 9.33 -92.55
CA THR A 341 -9.91 8.09 -91.78
C THR A 341 -8.60 8.09 -90.99
N ILE A 342 -7.50 8.56 -91.58
CA ILE A 342 -6.22 8.74 -90.89
C ILE A 342 -6.36 9.72 -89.73
N GLU A 343 -7.02 10.87 -89.95
CA GLU A 343 -7.24 11.87 -88.91
C GLU A 343 -8.08 11.31 -87.75
N LYS A 344 -9.15 10.56 -88.05
CA LYS A 344 -9.96 9.86 -87.04
C LYS A 344 -9.12 8.85 -86.25
N LEU A 345 -8.30 8.04 -86.93
CA LEU A 345 -7.42 7.07 -86.27
C LEU A 345 -6.33 7.74 -85.44
N GLN A 346 -5.83 8.91 -85.85
CA GLN A 346 -4.87 9.70 -85.07
C GLN A 346 -5.50 10.26 -83.79
N LEU A 347 -6.74 10.76 -83.87
CA LEU A 347 -7.49 11.21 -82.70
C LEU A 347 -7.77 10.04 -81.74
N GLU A 348 -8.17 8.89 -82.27
CA GLU A 348 -8.42 7.70 -81.48
C GLU A 348 -7.13 7.18 -80.82
N LEU A 349 -6.01 7.16 -81.54
CA LEU A 349 -4.70 6.83 -80.99
C LEU A 349 -4.28 7.78 -79.86
N ASN A 350 -4.48 9.09 -80.03
CA ASN A 350 -4.17 10.09 -79.01
C ASN A 350 -5.08 9.94 -77.78
N SER A 351 -6.37 9.62 -77.99
CA SER A 351 -7.29 9.31 -76.90
C SER A 351 -6.85 8.09 -76.11
N GLN A 352 -6.41 7.02 -76.79
CA GLN A 352 -5.92 5.81 -76.12
C GLN A 352 -4.60 6.04 -75.37
N LYS A 353 -3.69 6.86 -75.92
CA LYS A 353 -2.46 7.26 -75.21
C LYS A 353 -2.76 7.99 -73.91
N THR A 354 -3.66 8.97 -73.95
CA THR A 354 -4.06 9.73 -72.75
C THR A 354 -4.65 8.80 -71.69
N LYS A 355 -5.57 7.91 -72.08
CA LYS A 355 -6.12 6.89 -71.15
C LYS A 355 -5.06 5.97 -70.57
N TYR A 356 -4.07 5.56 -71.36
CA TYR A 356 -2.97 4.73 -70.89
C TYR A 356 -2.11 5.47 -69.85
N ASP A 357 -1.80 6.74 -70.09
CA ASP A 357 -1.01 7.56 -69.17
C ASP A 357 -1.77 7.82 -67.86
N ASP A 358 -3.07 8.12 -67.92
CA ASP A 358 -3.94 8.26 -66.74
C ASP A 358 -3.99 6.96 -65.93
N LEU A 359 -4.16 5.81 -66.60
CA LEU A 359 -4.20 4.51 -65.93
C LEU A 359 -2.85 4.16 -65.30
N LYS A 360 -1.75 4.52 -65.95
CA LYS A 360 -0.39 4.32 -65.45
C LYS A 360 -0.14 5.17 -64.19
N GLN A 361 -0.59 6.42 -64.20
CA GLN A 361 -0.49 7.30 -63.04
C GLN A 361 -1.35 6.80 -61.88
N SER A 362 -2.62 6.44 -62.14
CA SER A 362 -3.52 5.88 -61.14
C SER A 362 -2.96 4.59 -60.51
N LYS A 363 -2.34 3.71 -61.31
CA LYS A 363 -1.64 2.52 -60.80
C LYS A 363 -0.49 2.89 -59.86
N GLN A 364 0.28 3.92 -60.20
CA GLN A 364 1.42 4.35 -59.39
C GLN A 364 0.96 4.97 -58.06
N GLU A 365 -0.10 5.77 -58.08
CA GLU A 365 -0.74 6.33 -56.88
C GLU A 365 -1.28 5.22 -55.97
N ALA A 366 -2.00 4.23 -56.53
CA ALA A 366 -2.49 3.08 -55.77
C ALA A 366 -1.36 2.27 -55.12
N LEU A 367 -0.23 2.09 -55.80
CA LEU A 367 0.94 1.39 -55.23
C LEU A 367 1.57 2.16 -54.08
N LEU A 368 1.68 3.49 -54.18
CA LEU A 368 2.16 4.32 -53.08
C LEU A 368 1.23 4.23 -51.87
N GLU A 369 -0.08 4.25 -52.09
CA GLU A 369 -1.07 4.14 -51.02
C GLU A 369 -1.03 2.78 -50.33
N ILE A 370 -0.94 1.68 -51.10
CA ILE A 370 -0.74 0.33 -50.53
C ILE A 370 0.54 0.26 -49.70
N THR A 371 1.62 0.90 -50.15
CA THR A 371 2.90 0.89 -49.44
C THR A 371 2.80 1.65 -48.12
N LYS A 372 2.16 2.83 -48.13
CA LYS A 372 1.88 3.62 -46.93
C LYS A 372 1.00 2.88 -45.92
N LEU A 373 -0.06 2.21 -46.39
CA LEU A 373 -0.90 1.37 -45.54
C LEU A 373 -0.13 0.19 -44.95
N LYS A 374 0.75 -0.46 -45.74
CA LYS A 374 1.61 -1.53 -45.24
C LYS A 374 2.53 -1.06 -44.11
N GLU A 375 3.10 0.13 -44.25
CA GLU A 375 4.00 0.71 -43.24
C GLU A 375 3.23 1.12 -41.98
N SER A 376 2.07 1.76 -42.13
CA SER A 376 1.18 2.07 -41.00
C SER A 376 0.77 0.82 -40.23
N ASN A 377 0.34 -0.24 -40.93
CA ASN A 377 -0.05 -1.50 -40.30
C ASN A 377 1.13 -2.20 -39.62
N LYS A 378 2.33 -2.07 -40.17
CA LYS A 378 3.55 -2.60 -39.56
C LYS A 378 3.86 -1.87 -38.24
N ASP A 379 3.74 -0.55 -38.22
CA ASP A 379 3.95 0.26 -37.03
C ASP A 379 2.90 -0.03 -35.94
N GLU A 380 1.64 -0.23 -36.34
CA GLU A 380 0.57 -0.66 -35.44
C GLU A 380 0.86 -2.05 -34.84
N LEU A 381 1.28 -3.02 -35.65
CA LEU A 381 1.69 -4.35 -35.18
C LEU A 381 2.87 -4.26 -34.20
N SER A 382 3.87 -3.42 -34.48
CA SER A 382 4.98 -3.20 -33.57
C SER A 382 4.53 -2.59 -32.23
N ARG A 383 3.60 -1.62 -32.25
CA ARG A 383 3.03 -1.05 -31.01
C ARG A 383 2.29 -2.10 -30.19
N VAL A 384 1.39 -2.86 -30.82
CA VAL A 384 0.63 -3.93 -30.13
C VAL A 384 1.56 -5.00 -29.57
N THR A 385 2.66 -5.32 -30.28
CA THR A 385 3.64 -6.31 -29.80
C THR A 385 4.32 -5.84 -28.51
N VAL A 386 4.74 -4.58 -28.46
CA VAL A 386 5.36 -3.98 -27.25
C VAL A 386 4.38 -3.94 -26.09
N GLU A 387 3.14 -3.50 -26.33
CA GLU A 387 2.09 -3.49 -25.30
C GLU A 387 1.84 -4.89 -24.72
N LEU A 388 1.84 -5.92 -25.57
CA LEU A 388 1.61 -7.31 -25.17
C LEU A 388 2.80 -7.88 -24.38
N GLU A 389 4.03 -7.48 -24.71
CA GLU A 389 5.23 -7.79 -23.92
C GLU A 389 5.19 -7.13 -22.53
N ASP A 390 4.83 -5.85 -22.45
CA ASP A 390 4.68 -5.12 -21.20
C ASP A 390 3.58 -5.74 -20.31
N GLU A 391 2.45 -6.12 -20.89
CA GLU A 391 1.39 -6.85 -20.19
C GLU A 391 1.87 -8.21 -19.66
N ALA A 392 2.68 -8.95 -20.43
CA ALA A 392 3.24 -10.23 -20.01
C ALA A 392 4.20 -10.05 -18.81
N VAL A 393 5.05 -9.02 -18.85
CA VAL A 393 5.94 -8.66 -17.73
C VAL A 393 5.12 -8.29 -16.48
N ASN A 394 4.08 -7.48 -16.64
CA ASN A 394 3.19 -7.11 -15.55
C ASN A 394 2.48 -8.33 -14.93
N ARG A 395 2.02 -9.27 -15.76
CA ARG A 395 1.41 -10.52 -15.32
C ARG A 395 2.40 -11.36 -14.51
N SER A 396 3.63 -11.53 -15.00
CA SER A 396 4.69 -12.25 -14.27
C SER A 396 5.01 -11.60 -12.91
N ASN A 397 5.04 -10.27 -12.84
CA ASN A 397 5.25 -9.55 -11.59
C ASN A 397 4.11 -9.76 -10.59
N MET A 398 2.85 -9.81 -11.06
CA MET A 398 1.72 -10.12 -10.19
C MET A 398 1.73 -11.57 -9.73
N GLU A 399 2.12 -12.52 -10.57
CA GLU A 399 2.28 -13.92 -10.18
C GLU A 399 3.32 -14.09 -9.06
N LYS A 400 4.46 -13.37 -9.14
CA LYS A 400 5.48 -13.35 -8.07
C LYS A 400 4.92 -12.81 -6.75
N LYS A 401 4.21 -11.68 -6.78
CA LYS A 401 3.57 -11.11 -5.57
C LYS A 401 2.53 -12.07 -4.99
N LEU A 402 1.76 -12.75 -5.85
CA LEU A 402 0.76 -13.72 -5.41
C LEU A 402 1.43 -14.94 -4.75
N ALA A 403 2.57 -15.39 -5.28
CA ALA A 403 3.38 -16.44 -4.65
C ALA A 403 3.97 -16.01 -3.29
N GLU A 404 4.46 -14.77 -3.16
CA GLU A 404 4.94 -14.22 -1.88
C GLU A 404 3.82 -14.15 -0.84
N LEU A 405 2.65 -13.61 -1.21
CA LEU A 405 1.49 -13.55 -0.31
C LEU A 405 1.01 -14.94 0.12
N ARG A 406 1.07 -15.94 -0.75
CA ARG A 406 0.76 -17.34 -0.39
C ARG A 406 1.74 -17.90 0.63
N ARG A 407 3.04 -17.69 0.46
CA ARG A 407 4.05 -18.12 1.45
C ARG A 407 3.85 -17.44 2.80
N GLU A 408 3.54 -16.15 2.79
CA GLU A 408 3.28 -15.40 4.02
C GLU A 408 2.02 -15.89 4.73
N LEU A 409 0.97 -16.21 3.98
CA LEU A 409 -0.23 -16.83 4.53
C LEU A 409 0.08 -18.19 5.19
N GLU A 410 0.87 -19.05 4.54
CA GLU A 410 1.30 -20.33 5.10
C GLU A 410 2.16 -20.15 6.37
N ARG A 411 3.03 -19.14 6.39
CA ARG A 411 3.82 -18.78 7.58
C ARG A 411 2.93 -18.39 8.76
N LEU A 412 1.99 -17.47 8.52
CA LEU A 412 1.05 -17.02 9.55
C LEU A 412 0.13 -18.15 10.04
N GLN A 413 -0.28 -19.06 9.16
CA GLN A 413 -1.07 -20.24 9.56
C GLN A 413 -0.29 -21.15 10.50
N ARG A 414 1.01 -21.37 10.23
CA ARG A 414 1.88 -22.17 11.09
C ARG A 414 2.08 -21.51 12.46
N GLU A 415 2.38 -20.22 12.48
CA GLU A 415 2.54 -19.46 13.73
C GLU A 415 1.26 -19.46 14.55
N ASN A 416 0.11 -19.28 13.90
CA ASN A 416 -1.18 -19.34 14.59
C ASN A 416 -1.40 -20.74 15.21
N ALA A 417 -1.09 -21.82 14.49
CA ALA A 417 -1.19 -23.18 15.02
C ALA A 417 -0.26 -23.41 16.23
N GLU A 418 0.97 -22.89 16.18
CA GLU A 418 1.91 -22.95 17.31
C GLU A 418 1.41 -22.18 18.53
N GLU A 419 0.84 -20.98 18.34
CA GLU A 419 0.25 -20.19 19.41
C GLU A 419 -0.99 -20.87 20.02
N TYR A 420 -1.83 -21.51 19.20
CA TYR A 420 -2.92 -22.36 19.71
C TYR A 420 -2.39 -23.49 20.59
N GLY A 421 -1.34 -24.19 20.16
CA GLY A 421 -0.72 -25.25 20.95
C GLY A 421 -0.03 -24.76 22.23
N LYS A 422 0.47 -23.51 22.27
CA LYS A 422 0.96 -22.88 23.51
C LYS A 422 -0.20 -22.56 24.46
N ARG A 423 -1.29 -22.02 23.92
CA ARG A 423 -2.48 -21.66 24.71
C ARG A 423 -3.12 -22.88 25.35
N GLU A 424 -3.25 -23.98 24.61
CA GLU A 424 -3.78 -25.23 25.13
C GLU A 424 -2.96 -25.75 26.32
N ARG A 425 -1.63 -25.71 26.22
CA ARG A 425 -0.71 -26.08 27.33
C ARG A 425 -0.90 -25.20 28.56
N LEU A 426 -0.96 -23.89 28.37
CA LEU A 426 -1.19 -22.95 29.48
C LEU A 426 -2.57 -23.13 30.13
N GLU A 427 -3.58 -23.50 29.34
CA GLU A 427 -4.93 -23.77 29.84
C GLU A 427 -4.96 -25.07 30.66
N THR A 428 -4.26 -26.12 30.22
CA THR A 428 -4.08 -27.34 31.02
C THR A 428 -3.33 -27.07 32.33
N ASP A 429 -2.27 -26.26 32.30
CA ASP A 429 -1.51 -25.90 33.50
C ASP A 429 -2.36 -25.08 34.47
N LYS A 430 -3.14 -24.12 33.95
CA LYS A 430 -4.10 -23.34 34.73
C LYS A 430 -5.09 -24.25 35.45
N PHE A 431 -5.71 -25.21 34.76
CA PHE A 431 -6.64 -26.16 35.39
C PHE A 431 -5.96 -27.03 36.47
N SER A 432 -4.70 -27.40 36.28
CA SER A 432 -3.92 -28.11 37.29
C SER A 432 -3.75 -27.27 38.56
N LEU A 433 -3.31 -26.01 38.40
CA LEU A 433 -3.12 -25.06 39.50
C LEU A 433 -4.43 -24.72 40.22
N GLU A 434 -5.56 -24.63 39.50
CA GLU A 434 -6.88 -24.42 40.10
C GLU A 434 -7.30 -25.59 41.00
N ARG A 435 -7.02 -26.83 40.57
CA ARG A 435 -7.28 -28.03 41.40
C ARG A 435 -6.42 -28.04 42.65
N GLU A 436 -5.14 -27.66 42.55
CA GLU A 436 -4.25 -27.54 43.71
C GLU A 436 -4.72 -26.44 44.68
N ASN A 437 -5.10 -25.27 44.16
CA ASN A 437 -5.67 -24.20 44.98
C ASN A 437 -6.95 -24.62 45.70
N LYS A 438 -7.83 -25.40 45.04
CA LYS A 438 -9.04 -25.95 45.68
C LYS A 438 -8.67 -26.87 46.84
N LYS A 439 -7.68 -27.75 46.68
CA LYS A 439 -7.18 -28.62 47.76
C LYS A 439 -6.67 -27.82 48.95
N ILE A 440 -5.86 -26.78 48.71
CA ILE A 440 -5.31 -25.92 49.76
C ILE A 440 -6.44 -25.19 50.51
N ARG A 441 -7.46 -24.69 49.81
CA ARG A 441 -8.62 -24.04 50.44
C ARG A 441 -9.38 -24.98 51.38
N ILE A 442 -9.60 -26.23 50.95
CA ILE A 442 -10.24 -27.25 51.79
C ILE A 442 -9.40 -27.54 53.05
N GLN A 443 -8.07 -27.64 52.91
CA GLN A 443 -7.17 -27.82 54.05
C GLN A 443 -7.22 -26.66 55.04
N ILE A 444 -7.31 -25.42 54.55
CA ILE A 444 -7.45 -24.23 55.41
C ILE A 444 -8.77 -24.28 56.17
N GLU A 445 -9.86 -24.69 55.53
CA GLU A 445 -11.18 -24.74 56.16
C GLU A 445 -11.25 -25.82 57.25
N ASP A 446 -10.70 -27.01 56.98
CA ASP A 446 -10.61 -28.08 57.99
C ASP A 446 -9.81 -27.63 59.23
N LEU A 447 -8.69 -26.92 59.02
CA LEU A 447 -7.89 -26.38 60.12
C LEU A 447 -8.63 -25.32 60.94
N LYS A 448 -9.45 -24.47 60.30
CA LYS A 448 -10.29 -23.49 61.02
C LYS A 448 -11.37 -24.18 61.84
N GLU A 449 -12.04 -25.19 61.27
CA GLU A 449 -13.08 -25.93 61.97
C GLU A 449 -12.52 -26.65 63.21
N GLN A 450 -11.30 -27.17 63.13
CA GLN A 450 -10.60 -27.73 64.30
C GLN A 450 -10.32 -26.69 65.39
N ILE A 451 -10.00 -25.44 65.02
CA ILE A 451 -9.81 -24.34 65.97
C ILE A 451 -11.14 -23.96 66.62
N ASP A 452 -12.22 -23.86 65.86
CA ASP A 452 -13.54 -23.48 66.37
C ASP A 452 -14.14 -24.56 67.29
N ARG A 453 -13.97 -25.84 66.95
CA ARG A 453 -14.36 -26.96 67.82
C ARG A 453 -13.63 -26.92 69.15
N LYS A 454 -12.31 -26.63 69.15
CA LYS A 454 -11.54 -26.43 70.38
C LYS A 454 -12.03 -25.22 71.19
N SER A 455 -12.40 -24.14 70.52
CA SER A 455 -12.94 -22.93 71.17
C SER A 455 -14.30 -23.20 71.85
N GLN A 456 -15.22 -23.86 71.16
CA GLN A 456 -16.57 -24.15 71.67
C GLN A 456 -16.56 -25.14 72.84
N GLN A 457 -15.70 -26.16 72.81
CA GLN A 457 -15.54 -27.13 73.90
C GLN A 457 -15.09 -26.46 75.22
N THR A 458 -14.42 -25.31 75.12
CA THR A 458 -13.98 -24.51 76.27
C THR A 458 -15.13 -23.72 76.91
N SER A 459 -16.23 -23.48 76.19
CA SER A 459 -17.36 -22.63 76.65
C SER A 459 -18.46 -23.37 77.43
N ALA A 460 -18.62 -24.68 77.22
CA ALA A 460 -19.72 -25.46 77.81
C ALA A 460 -19.52 -25.83 79.30
N MET A 461 -18.31 -25.64 79.86
CA MET A 461 -17.99 -26.02 81.25
C MET A 461 -18.36 -24.94 82.30
N ALA A 462 -18.79 -23.74 81.89
CA ALA A 462 -18.84 -22.55 82.76
C ALA A 462 -20.14 -22.35 83.60
N ASN A 463 -21.14 -23.24 83.51
CA ASN A 463 -22.41 -23.08 84.25
C ASN A 463 -22.44 -23.75 85.65
N SER A 464 -21.30 -24.25 86.12
CA SER A 464 -21.11 -24.93 87.42
C SER A 464 -20.54 -23.99 88.51
N ASP A 465 -20.41 -22.69 88.23
CA ASP A 465 -19.30 -21.88 88.74
C ASP A 465 -19.62 -20.88 89.87
N VAL A 466 -20.80 -20.95 90.49
CA VAL A 466 -21.08 -20.05 91.64
C VAL A 466 -20.29 -20.45 92.90
N LYS A 467 -19.83 -21.70 93.01
CA LYS A 467 -18.95 -22.18 94.09
C LYS A 467 -17.44 -22.06 93.77
N SER A 468 -17.05 -21.87 92.51
CA SER A 468 -15.64 -21.70 92.09
C SER A 468 -15.16 -20.25 92.19
N LEU A 469 -16.06 -19.27 92.15
CA LEU A 469 -15.73 -17.85 92.25
C LEU A 469 -15.04 -17.42 93.57
N GLN A 470 -15.12 -18.23 94.63
CA GLN A 470 -14.42 -17.99 95.90
C GLN A 470 -12.97 -18.53 95.89
N THR A 471 -12.67 -19.49 95.03
CA THR A 471 -11.32 -20.00 94.76
C THR A 471 -10.58 -19.16 93.70
N ASP A 472 -11.29 -18.58 92.73
CA ASP A 472 -10.71 -17.81 91.62
C ASP A 472 -10.06 -16.49 92.04
N LEU A 473 -10.60 -15.83 93.07
CA LEU A 473 -10.02 -14.61 93.66
C LEU A 473 -8.57 -14.84 94.18
N SER A 474 -8.25 -16.07 94.60
CA SER A 474 -6.91 -16.44 95.04
C SER A 474 -5.97 -16.79 93.87
N ALA A 475 -6.52 -17.29 92.76
CA ALA A 475 -5.77 -17.64 91.55
C ALA A 475 -5.43 -16.41 90.69
N SER A 476 -6.36 -15.45 90.52
CA SER A 476 -6.11 -14.22 89.76
C SER A 476 -4.98 -13.35 90.35
N ASN A 477 -4.76 -13.41 91.67
CA ASN A 477 -3.63 -12.74 92.33
C ASN A 477 -2.27 -13.38 91.98
N LYS A 478 -2.25 -14.69 91.69
CA LYS A 478 -1.05 -15.42 91.27
C LYS A 478 -0.75 -15.20 89.77
N GLU A 479 -1.79 -15.26 88.93
CA GLU A 479 -1.68 -15.00 87.49
C GLU A 479 -1.22 -13.57 87.18
N LEU A 480 -1.65 -12.58 87.97
CA LEU A 480 -1.19 -11.19 87.84
C LEU A 480 0.33 -11.06 88.05
N ASN A 481 0.93 -11.91 88.89
CA ASN A 481 2.37 -11.93 89.12
C ASN A 481 3.12 -12.66 87.98
N ASP A 482 2.56 -13.75 87.47
CA ASP A 482 3.12 -14.49 86.33
C ASP A 482 3.06 -13.67 85.03
N LEU A 483 2.00 -12.88 84.83
CA LEU A 483 1.87 -11.95 83.70
C LEU A 483 2.91 -10.83 83.74
N LYS A 484 3.28 -10.33 84.94
CA LYS A 484 4.37 -9.34 85.09
C LYS A 484 5.72 -9.91 84.71
N VAL A 485 5.99 -11.17 85.05
CA VAL A 485 7.22 -11.88 84.65
C VAL A 485 7.23 -12.12 83.13
N ALA A 486 6.09 -12.53 82.55
CA ALA A 486 5.94 -12.72 81.11
C ALA A 486 6.12 -11.40 80.32
N TYR A 487 5.55 -10.29 80.81
CA TYR A 487 5.72 -8.95 80.23
C TYR A 487 7.19 -8.54 80.20
N THR A 488 7.93 -8.82 81.28
CA THR A 488 9.37 -8.50 81.36
C THR A 488 10.19 -9.33 80.36
N ARG A 489 9.81 -10.61 80.14
CA ARG A 489 10.43 -11.46 79.12
C ARG A 489 10.11 -10.98 77.70
N LEU A 490 8.85 -10.68 77.39
CA LEU A 490 8.45 -10.13 76.09
C LEU A 490 9.12 -8.80 75.79
N LYS A 491 9.29 -7.93 76.79
CA LYS A 491 10.02 -6.67 76.64
C LYS A 491 11.49 -6.90 76.28
N LYS A 492 12.13 -7.92 76.87
CA LYS A 492 13.51 -8.31 76.54
C LYS A 492 13.60 -8.87 75.12
N THR A 493 12.69 -9.76 74.72
CA THR A 493 12.62 -10.31 73.36
C THR A 493 12.36 -9.23 72.32
N LEU A 494 11.50 -8.25 72.61
CA LEU A 494 11.27 -7.10 71.74
C LEU A 494 12.54 -6.26 71.57
N GLN A 495 13.31 -6.07 72.65
CA GLN A 495 14.59 -5.36 72.61
C GLN A 495 15.63 -6.13 71.78
N GLU A 496 15.72 -7.45 71.94
CA GLU A 496 16.58 -8.32 71.12
C GLU A 496 16.18 -8.23 69.63
N LYS A 497 14.88 -8.31 69.30
CA LYS A 497 14.39 -8.18 67.93
C LYS A 497 14.61 -6.80 67.32
N ASN A 498 14.51 -5.73 68.10
CA ASN A 498 14.89 -4.40 67.64
C ASN A 498 16.38 -4.32 67.30
N THR A 499 17.26 -4.95 68.12
CA THR A 499 18.69 -5.00 67.78
C THR A 499 18.96 -5.84 66.54
N GLU A 500 18.30 -6.99 66.34
CA GLU A 500 18.43 -7.79 65.11
C GLU A 500 17.97 -7.02 63.87
N LEU A 501 16.88 -6.26 63.99
CA LEU A 501 16.37 -5.41 62.92
C LEU A 501 17.39 -4.32 62.56
N ASP A 502 18.01 -3.67 63.55
CA ASP A 502 19.02 -2.65 63.31
C ASP A 502 20.28 -3.22 62.65
N HIS A 503 20.70 -4.45 63.00
CA HIS A 503 21.79 -5.14 62.30
C HIS A 503 21.43 -5.47 60.86
N SER A 504 20.18 -5.90 60.62
CA SER A 504 19.68 -6.20 59.26
C SER A 504 19.61 -4.93 58.40
N LYS A 505 19.18 -3.80 58.97
CA LYS A 505 19.17 -2.50 58.30
C LYS A 505 20.57 -2.04 57.90
N ARG A 506 21.55 -2.12 58.80
CA ARG A 506 22.95 -1.77 58.48
C ARG A 506 23.52 -2.65 57.37
N ARG A 507 23.18 -3.94 57.35
CA ARG A 507 23.61 -4.86 56.28
C ARG A 507 22.97 -4.48 54.93
N ALA A 508 21.69 -4.10 54.93
CA ALA A 508 21.02 -3.61 53.73
C ALA A 508 21.63 -2.31 53.20
N GLU A 509 21.94 -1.35 54.09
CA GLU A 509 22.64 -0.10 53.73
C GLU A 509 24.03 -0.36 53.14
N GLN A 510 24.77 -1.33 53.68
CA GLN A 510 26.06 -1.76 53.14
C GLN A 510 25.92 -2.34 51.73
N TYR A 511 24.95 -3.24 51.51
CA TYR A 511 24.68 -3.78 50.17
C TYR A 511 24.26 -2.70 49.19
N GLU A 512 23.45 -1.71 49.61
CA GLU A 512 23.07 -0.59 48.76
C GLU A 512 24.29 0.26 48.36
N ALA A 513 25.22 0.50 49.29
CA ALA A 513 26.46 1.20 49.01
C ALA A 513 27.36 0.44 48.02
N ASP A 514 27.47 -0.88 48.15
CA ASP A 514 28.28 -1.70 47.26
C ASP A 514 27.64 -1.82 45.86
N VAL A 515 26.31 -1.90 45.77
CA VAL A 515 25.60 -1.79 44.48
C VAL A 515 25.86 -0.44 43.80
N LYS A 516 25.91 0.67 44.56
CA LYS A 516 26.27 1.98 43.99
C LYS A 516 27.70 2.00 43.44
N LYS A 517 28.67 1.44 44.16
CA LYS A 517 30.06 1.32 43.67
C LYS A 517 30.14 0.45 42.41
N LEU A 518 29.45 -0.70 42.40
CA LEU A 518 29.40 -1.59 41.24
C LEU A 518 28.77 -0.91 40.03
N ARG A 519 27.72 -0.10 40.21
CA ARG A 519 27.13 0.70 39.12
C ARG A 519 28.12 1.70 38.54
N VAL A 520 28.86 2.42 39.39
CA VAL A 520 29.92 3.34 38.91
C VAL A 520 30.99 2.57 38.13
N ARG A 521 31.43 1.41 38.64
CA ARG A 521 32.41 0.56 37.96
C ARG A 521 31.91 0.03 36.61
N ILE A 522 30.63 -0.33 36.52
CA ILE A 522 30.02 -0.76 35.25
C ILE A 522 30.01 0.40 34.24
N GLU A 523 29.69 1.63 34.66
CA GLU A 523 29.72 2.78 33.76
C GLU A 523 31.15 3.14 33.30
N GLU A 524 32.15 3.00 34.17
CA GLU A 524 33.56 3.10 33.79
C GLU A 524 33.95 2.04 32.75
N LEU A 525 33.62 0.77 33.01
CA LEU A 525 33.94 -0.33 32.10
C LEU A 525 33.24 -0.19 30.75
N LYS A 526 32.01 0.32 30.71
CA LYS A 526 31.32 0.65 29.45
C LYS A 526 32.05 1.74 28.66
N LYS A 527 32.58 2.75 29.34
CA LYS A 527 33.37 3.81 28.71
C LYS A 527 34.69 3.26 28.16
N ASP A 528 35.36 2.41 28.93
CA ASP A 528 36.61 1.77 28.51
C ASP A 528 36.36 0.84 27.30
N LEU A 529 35.25 0.10 27.29
CA LEU A 529 34.85 -0.73 26.17
C LEU A 529 34.62 0.11 24.90
N ALA A 530 33.88 1.22 25.00
CA ALA A 530 33.65 2.11 23.87
C ALA A 530 34.96 2.69 23.30
N ASN A 531 35.91 3.07 24.17
CA ASN A 531 37.22 3.54 23.72
C ASN A 531 38.02 2.43 23.00
N ALA A 532 37.94 1.19 23.50
CA ALA A 532 38.61 0.05 22.88
C ALA A 532 37.99 -0.32 21.52
N GLU A 533 36.67 -0.21 21.38
CA GLU A 533 35.97 -0.36 20.10
C GLU A 533 36.41 0.70 19.07
N ASP A 534 36.47 1.98 19.49
CA ASP A 534 36.96 3.07 18.64
C ASP A 534 38.43 2.84 18.21
N GLU A 535 39.28 2.35 19.11
CA GLU A 535 40.68 2.03 18.81
C GLU A 535 40.81 0.84 17.84
N ALA A 536 40.00 -0.20 18.03
CA ALA A 536 39.95 -1.34 17.11
C ALA A 536 39.49 -0.93 15.71
N ASP A 537 38.50 -0.04 15.60
CA ASP A 537 38.06 0.52 14.32
C ASP A 537 39.14 1.37 13.65
N ALA A 538 39.87 2.18 14.42
CA ALA A 538 41.01 2.95 13.93
C ALA A 538 42.14 2.04 13.41
N GLN A 539 42.48 0.99 14.15
CA GLN A 539 43.45 -0.03 13.74
C GLN A 539 42.97 -0.78 12.49
N GLY A 540 41.70 -1.17 12.43
CA GLY A 540 41.10 -1.82 11.26
C GLY A 540 41.14 -0.93 10.01
N ASN A 541 40.94 0.38 10.16
CA ASN A 541 41.10 1.34 9.08
C ASN A 541 42.55 1.49 8.63
N SER A 542 43.51 1.50 9.57
CA SER A 542 44.95 1.50 9.26
C SER A 542 45.35 0.22 8.51
N LEU A 543 44.87 -0.94 8.96
CA LEU A 543 45.12 -2.22 8.32
C LEU A 543 44.58 -2.23 6.89
N ARG A 544 43.33 -1.77 6.67
CA ARG A 544 42.76 -1.65 5.31
C ARG A 544 43.58 -0.72 4.41
N LYS A 545 44.16 0.34 4.95
CA LYS A 545 45.04 1.25 4.20
C LYS A 545 46.36 0.57 3.83
N GLN A 546 47.01 -0.08 4.79
CA GLN A 546 48.24 -0.84 4.57
C GLN A 546 48.02 -2.02 3.60
N GLN A 547 46.86 -2.66 3.65
CA GLN A 547 46.49 -3.73 2.71
C GLN A 547 46.47 -3.22 1.27
N ARG A 548 45.82 -2.07 1.03
CA ARG A 548 45.80 -1.43 -0.30
C ARG A 548 47.20 -1.04 -0.78
N GLU A 549 48.01 -0.46 0.10
CA GLU A 549 49.42 -0.13 -0.21
C GLU A 549 50.23 -1.39 -0.55
N ASN A 550 49.97 -2.51 0.13
CA ASN A 550 50.60 -3.81 -0.19
C ASN A 550 50.12 -4.37 -1.53
N ASP A 551 48.82 -4.31 -1.82
CA ASP A 551 48.24 -4.75 -3.09
C ASP A 551 48.84 -3.94 -4.26
N ASP A 552 48.95 -2.61 -4.11
CA ASP A 552 49.59 -1.73 -5.10
C ASP A 552 51.08 -2.09 -5.30
N LEU A 553 51.82 -2.38 -4.22
CA LEU A 553 53.22 -2.81 -4.29
C LEU A 553 53.36 -4.21 -4.91
N GLN A 554 52.44 -5.13 -4.65
CA GLN A 554 52.39 -6.44 -5.29
C GLN A 554 52.14 -6.29 -6.79
N GLU A 555 51.21 -5.44 -7.21
CA GLU A 555 50.97 -5.15 -8.63
C GLU A 555 52.23 -4.56 -9.29
N GLN A 556 52.94 -3.66 -8.61
CA GLN A 556 54.23 -3.14 -9.09
C GLN A 556 55.29 -4.24 -9.23
N LEU A 557 55.40 -5.14 -8.26
CA LEU A 557 56.32 -6.28 -8.30
C LEU A 557 55.97 -7.24 -9.42
N GLU A 558 54.70 -7.58 -9.62
CA GLU A 558 54.24 -8.43 -10.72
C GLU A 558 54.57 -7.79 -12.08
N ASN A 559 54.32 -6.50 -12.24
CA ASN A 559 54.68 -5.75 -13.43
C ASN A 559 56.19 -5.76 -13.70
N LEU A 560 57.01 -5.54 -12.67
CA LEU A 560 58.46 -5.62 -12.77
C LEU A 560 58.95 -7.05 -13.06
N GLN A 561 58.31 -8.08 -12.48
CA GLN A 561 58.61 -9.49 -12.73
C GLN A 561 58.31 -9.86 -14.19
N VAL A 562 57.21 -9.36 -14.76
CA VAL A 562 56.86 -9.52 -16.19
C VAL A 562 57.91 -8.86 -17.07
N GLN A 563 58.35 -7.64 -16.74
CA GLN A 563 59.43 -6.95 -17.45
C GLN A 563 60.76 -7.71 -17.36
N LEU A 564 61.10 -8.23 -16.18
CA LEU A 564 62.28 -9.05 -15.95
C LEU A 564 62.22 -10.35 -16.77
N ASN A 565 61.07 -11.04 -16.78
CA ASN A 565 60.85 -12.23 -17.59
C ASN A 565 60.97 -11.92 -19.09
N HIS A 566 60.48 -10.77 -19.55
CA HIS A 566 60.68 -10.33 -20.94
C HIS A 566 62.16 -10.04 -21.23
N ALA A 567 62.89 -9.42 -20.31
CA ALA A 567 64.32 -9.15 -20.44
C ALA A 567 65.15 -10.46 -20.42
N GLN A 568 64.85 -11.39 -19.51
CA GLN A 568 65.46 -12.72 -19.42
C GLN A 568 65.14 -13.56 -20.66
N ASN A 569 63.91 -13.54 -21.16
CA ASN A 569 63.54 -14.22 -22.42
C ASN A 569 64.23 -13.58 -23.64
N ARG A 570 64.46 -12.27 -23.65
CA ARG A 570 65.30 -11.61 -24.67
C ARG A 570 66.77 -12.04 -24.55
N LEU A 571 67.32 -12.10 -23.33
CA LEU A 571 68.67 -12.58 -23.08
C LEU A 571 68.86 -14.06 -23.45
N GLN A 572 67.90 -14.93 -23.15
CA GLN A 572 67.92 -16.35 -23.52
C GLN A 572 67.78 -16.57 -25.03
N ARG A 573 67.03 -15.71 -25.75
CA ARG A 573 66.99 -15.75 -27.22
C ARG A 573 68.27 -15.29 -27.90
N SER A 574 69.13 -14.55 -27.19
CA SER A 574 70.43 -14.09 -27.71
C SER A 574 71.62 -15.01 -27.40
N ASN A 575 71.45 -16.11 -26.66
CA ASN A 575 72.56 -16.98 -26.27
C ASN A 575 72.15 -18.47 -26.18
N PRO A 576 72.54 -19.32 -27.15
CA PRO A 576 72.35 -20.76 -27.06
C PRO A 576 73.61 -21.44 -26.50
N SER A 577 73.77 -21.51 -25.17
CA SER A 577 74.67 -22.49 -24.54
C SER A 577 74.49 -22.61 -23.01
N THR A 578 74.25 -23.86 -22.58
CA THR A 578 74.77 -24.56 -21.38
C THR A 578 74.71 -23.91 -19.99
N VAL A 579 74.11 -24.59 -19.01
CA VAL A 579 74.79 -25.39 -17.95
C VAL A 579 73.77 -25.84 -16.87
N LYS A 580 73.88 -27.11 -16.45
CA LYS A 580 73.24 -27.72 -15.27
C LYS A 580 74.06 -27.39 -14.00
N SER A 581 73.40 -27.17 -12.85
CA SER A 581 73.89 -27.69 -11.55
C SER A 581 72.80 -27.67 -10.46
N ARG A 582 72.93 -28.63 -9.54
CA ARG A 582 71.95 -29.17 -8.57
C ARG A 582 72.05 -28.54 -7.16
N THR A 583 70.89 -28.42 -6.49
CA THR A 583 70.55 -28.71 -5.05
C THR A 583 71.15 -27.88 -3.90
N PRO A 584 70.52 -27.78 -2.69
CA PRO A 584 69.52 -28.69 -2.08
C PRO A 584 68.27 -28.06 -1.38
N SER A 585 67.40 -28.97 -0.93
CA SER A 585 66.15 -28.87 -0.16
C SER A 585 66.27 -28.18 1.22
N VAL A 586 65.27 -27.35 1.60
CA VAL A 586 64.75 -27.23 2.98
C VAL A 586 63.23 -26.92 2.94
N LYS A 587 62.53 -27.50 3.92
CA LYS A 587 61.10 -27.74 4.09
C LYS A 587 60.22 -26.50 4.33
N SER A 588 58.94 -26.69 4.03
CA SER A 588 57.76 -25.94 4.45
C SER A 588 57.80 -25.55 5.94
N PHE A 589 57.58 -24.27 6.21
CA PHE A 589 57.18 -23.76 7.53
C PHE A 589 55.65 -23.69 7.56
N ASP A 590 55.07 -24.46 8.47
CA ASP A 590 53.67 -24.44 8.88
C ASP A 590 53.63 -23.71 10.24
N PRO A 591 52.87 -22.61 10.40
CA PRO A 591 52.76 -21.91 11.68
C PRO A 591 51.48 -22.35 12.41
N ASN A 592 51.37 -23.64 12.69
CA ASN A 592 50.46 -24.16 13.71
C ASN A 592 51.13 -25.32 14.42
N GLU A 593 50.96 -25.34 15.75
CA GLU A 593 51.47 -26.31 16.73
C GLU A 593 52.92 -26.12 17.18
N LEU A 594 53.07 -25.64 18.42
CA LEU A 594 53.82 -26.32 19.47
C LEU A 594 53.47 -25.73 20.84
N GLY A 595 52.93 -26.58 21.72
CA GLY A 595 53.44 -26.71 23.09
C GLY A 595 52.54 -26.26 24.23
N GLU A 596 51.67 -27.16 24.68
CA GLU A 596 51.44 -27.44 26.11
C GLU A 596 52.79 -27.84 26.76
N ASP A 597 53.11 -27.38 27.98
CA ASP A 597 53.06 -28.13 29.26
C ASP A 597 53.89 -27.33 30.32
N PRO A 598 53.95 -27.68 31.63
CA PRO A 598 52.92 -28.19 32.56
C PRO A 598 53.03 -27.55 33.99
N ASP A 599 52.11 -27.97 34.87
CA ASP A 599 52.19 -28.11 36.34
C ASP A 599 52.44 -26.89 37.28
N SER A 600 51.44 -26.60 38.12
CA SER A 600 51.57 -26.70 39.60
C SER A 600 50.22 -26.54 40.32
N ASP A 601 49.70 -27.69 40.75
CA ASP A 601 49.10 -28.05 42.04
C ASP A 601 48.30 -27.07 42.92
N ASP A 602 47.19 -27.66 43.41
CA ASP A 602 46.61 -27.61 44.75
C ASP A 602 45.88 -26.35 45.24
N SER A 603 44.56 -26.45 45.35
CA SER A 603 43.98 -27.04 46.57
C SER A 603 42.45 -27.10 46.51
N ASP A 604 41.94 -28.31 46.76
CA ASP A 604 40.59 -28.59 47.20
C ASP A 604 40.20 -27.74 48.42
N LEU A 605 38.92 -27.36 48.49
CA LEU A 605 38.13 -27.44 49.73
C LEU A 605 36.65 -27.33 49.35
N ASP A 606 36.04 -28.51 49.21
CA ASP A 606 34.61 -28.70 49.46
C ASP A 606 34.26 -28.25 50.89
N ILE A 607 33.03 -27.79 51.08
CA ILE A 607 32.07 -28.35 52.05
C ILE A 607 30.72 -27.65 51.85
N GLU A 608 29.69 -28.47 51.60
CA GLU A 608 28.28 -28.14 51.73
C GLU A 608 27.89 -27.77 53.17
N THR A 609 27.10 -26.72 53.36
CA THR A 609 25.82 -26.73 54.14
C THR A 609 25.09 -25.40 54.02
#